data_AF-A0A8D2QIW6-F1
#
_entry.id   AF-A0A8D2QIW6-F1
#
_cell.length_a   1.000
_cell.length_b   1.000
_cell.length_c   1.000
_cell.angle_alpha   90.00
_cell.angle_beta   90.00
_cell.angle_gamma   90.00
#
_symmetry.space_group_name_H-M   'P 1'
#
loop_
_entity.id
_entity.type
_entity.pdbx_description
1 polymer ?
#
loop_
_entity_poly.entity_id
_entity_poly.type
_entity_poly.pdbx_seq_one_letter_code
_entity_poly.pdbx_strand_id
1 'polypeptide(L)'
;KNNFHNYNWFGLMVWIIIVGKHLFLKYFSFSVKKFSRKVILYFVSFLKCKDRTPFLVLLISTAAAELQHRKAIRESWASAAAVPGADIVRLFMLGSDPRGDKGDVLLRESEQYHDIIQQDFLDTYNNLTLKTLMGMSWVATYCSGTRFAMKTDSDVFVNTMHLIEKAPQASPASHRELFHRRRIPRKQIPPFLFRNWLRVFWRLAAKIVDASLMIKFIHLENVYVGFCLNAKGVEIAPSPKSLFNIHKVPFSPCAYNELITSHHIEPHEHILHWETLQEKKHTCQERKGRDCPSVPSTGEALPQILCPALSPPVQGRL
;
A
#
# COMPACT_ATOMS: atom_id res chain seq x y z
N LYS A 1 46.26 18.78 -54.24
CA LYS A 1 46.81 17.60 -53.50
C LYS A 1 45.91 17.38 -52.28
N ASN A 2 44.88 16.54 -52.46
CA ASN A 2 44.00 16.10 -51.37
C ASN A 2 44.70 14.99 -50.59
N ASN A 3 44.85 15.17 -49.28
CA ASN A 3 45.19 14.10 -48.35
C ASN A 3 44.58 14.47 -47.00
N PHE A 4 43.40 13.94 -46.67
CA PHE A 4 42.96 13.82 -45.28
C PHE A 4 42.11 12.56 -45.12
N HIS A 5 42.77 11.56 -44.53
CA HIS A 5 42.31 10.41 -43.76
C HIS A 5 40.87 9.89 -43.92
N ASN A 6 40.78 8.71 -44.51
CA ASN A 6 39.73 7.71 -44.30
C ASN A 6 39.58 7.40 -42.80
N TYR A 7 38.56 7.96 -42.15
CA TYR A 7 38.10 7.45 -40.85
C TYR A 7 37.33 6.16 -41.07
N ASN A 8 37.80 5.09 -40.41
CA ASN A 8 37.24 3.75 -40.48
C ASN A 8 35.87 3.70 -39.76
N TRP A 9 34.81 4.16 -40.45
CA TRP A 9 33.42 4.15 -39.99
C TRP A 9 32.93 2.75 -39.63
N PHE A 10 33.50 1.72 -40.25
CA PHE A 10 33.19 0.33 -39.94
C PHE A 10 33.65 -0.05 -38.53
N GLY A 11 34.83 0.42 -38.10
CA GLY A 11 35.33 0.22 -36.74
C GLY A 11 34.45 0.88 -35.67
N LEU A 12 33.95 2.09 -35.94
CA LEU A 12 33.05 2.81 -35.01
C LEU A 12 31.68 2.13 -34.89
N MET A 13 31.11 1.68 -36.02
CA MET A 13 29.84 0.91 -36.05
C MET A 13 29.96 -0.42 -35.31
N VAL A 14 31.04 -1.17 -35.56
CA VAL A 14 31.30 -2.44 -34.86
C VAL A 14 31.53 -2.20 -33.36
N TRP A 15 32.22 -1.12 -32.97
CA TRP A 15 32.40 -0.76 -31.57
C TRP A 15 31.08 -0.36 -30.89
N ILE A 16 30.20 0.42 -31.55
CA ILE A 16 28.86 0.76 -31.03
C ILE A 16 27.99 -0.49 -30.91
N ILE A 17 28.06 -1.43 -31.86
CA ILE A 17 27.28 -2.68 -31.80
C ILE A 17 27.83 -3.61 -30.71
N ILE A 18 29.14 -3.73 -30.54
CA ILE A 18 29.76 -4.58 -29.52
C ILE A 18 29.57 -3.98 -28.12
N VAL A 19 29.88 -2.69 -27.92
CA VAL A 19 29.68 -1.99 -26.65
C VAL A 19 28.19 -1.85 -26.35
N GLY A 20 27.35 -1.59 -27.34
CA GLY A 20 25.89 -1.56 -27.24
C GLY A 20 25.32 -2.93 -26.87
N LYS A 21 25.79 -4.03 -27.47
CA LYS A 21 25.44 -5.40 -27.06
C LYS A 21 26.00 -5.72 -25.67
N HIS A 22 27.19 -5.26 -25.30
CA HIS A 22 27.76 -5.54 -23.98
C HIS A 22 27.07 -4.76 -22.86
N LEU A 23 26.68 -3.50 -23.11
CA LEU A 23 25.84 -2.70 -22.22
C LEU A 23 24.43 -3.27 -22.16
N PHE A 24 23.83 -3.66 -23.29
CA PHE A 24 22.53 -4.31 -23.35
C PHE A 24 22.54 -5.65 -22.64
N LEU A 25 23.58 -6.49 -22.80
CA LEU A 25 23.74 -7.75 -22.09
C LEU A 25 24.09 -7.55 -20.61
N LYS A 26 24.81 -6.49 -20.22
CA LYS A 26 25.01 -6.15 -18.79
C LYS A 26 23.72 -5.61 -18.17
N TYR A 27 22.97 -4.76 -18.86
CA TYR A 27 21.67 -4.26 -18.42
C TYR A 27 20.64 -5.39 -18.35
N PHE A 28 20.61 -6.27 -19.36
CA PHE A 28 19.75 -7.43 -19.41
C PHE A 28 20.16 -8.48 -18.39
N SER A 29 21.45 -8.77 -18.20
CA SER A 29 21.94 -9.68 -17.15
C SER A 29 21.70 -9.12 -15.74
N PHE A 30 21.82 -7.81 -15.54
CA PHE A 30 21.50 -7.15 -14.27
C PHE A 30 19.98 -7.08 -14.01
N SER A 31 19.18 -6.79 -15.04
CA SER A 31 17.71 -6.74 -14.98
C SER A 31 17.10 -8.12 -14.79
N VAL A 32 17.64 -9.15 -15.47
CA VAL A 32 17.28 -10.55 -15.27
C VAL A 32 17.71 -11.02 -13.88
N LYS A 33 18.90 -10.68 -13.36
CA LYS A 33 19.25 -11.02 -11.96
C LYS A 33 18.35 -10.37 -10.90
N LYS A 34 17.73 -9.20 -11.20
CA LYS A 34 16.80 -8.53 -10.29
C LYS A 34 15.47 -9.28 -10.13
N PHE A 35 15.07 -10.10 -11.12
CA PHE A 35 13.83 -10.89 -11.12
C PHE A 35 14.04 -12.41 -11.24
N SER A 36 15.26 -12.90 -11.46
CA SER A 36 15.65 -14.33 -11.57
C SER A 36 15.70 -15.05 -10.21
N ARG A 37 14.80 -14.71 -9.30
CA ARG A 37 14.61 -15.44 -8.04
C ARG A 37 13.52 -16.47 -8.27
N LYS A 38 13.76 -17.72 -7.86
CA LYS A 38 12.79 -18.80 -7.98
C LYS A 38 11.49 -18.38 -7.30
N VAL A 39 10.41 -18.54 -8.03
CA VAL A 39 9.06 -18.23 -7.60
C VAL A 39 8.47 -19.52 -7.06
N ILE A 40 8.11 -19.54 -5.77
CA ILE A 40 7.76 -20.78 -5.07
C ILE A 40 6.25 -21.04 -5.14
N LEU A 41 5.43 -20.04 -4.81
CA LEU A 41 3.96 -20.23 -4.67
C LEU A 41 3.09 -19.32 -5.56
N TYR A 42 3.66 -18.53 -6.48
CA TYR A 42 2.84 -17.67 -7.35
C TYR A 42 1.81 -18.45 -8.18
N PHE A 43 2.11 -19.71 -8.53
CA PHE A 43 1.37 -20.44 -9.54
C PHE A 43 -0.09 -20.73 -9.16
N VAL A 44 -0.47 -20.65 -7.89
CA VAL A 44 -1.87 -20.86 -7.51
C VAL A 44 -2.61 -19.53 -7.36
N SER A 45 -1.91 -18.48 -6.92
CA SER A 45 -2.50 -17.17 -6.66
C SER A 45 -3.09 -16.51 -7.90
N PHE A 46 -2.54 -16.71 -9.10
CA PHE A 46 -3.02 -16.06 -10.34
C PHE A 46 -4.51 -16.35 -10.60
N LEU A 47 -5.03 -17.50 -10.13
CA LEU A 47 -6.44 -17.87 -10.24
C LEU A 47 -7.36 -16.83 -9.59
N LYS A 48 -6.88 -16.07 -8.60
CA LYS A 48 -7.65 -15.01 -7.95
C LYS A 48 -8.03 -13.86 -8.88
N CYS A 49 -7.33 -13.65 -9.99
CA CYS A 49 -7.68 -12.59 -10.94
C CYS A 49 -7.91 -13.13 -12.36
N LYS A 50 -7.94 -14.46 -12.53
CA LYS A 50 -8.31 -15.09 -13.80
C LYS A 50 -9.78 -14.78 -14.11
N ASP A 51 -10.04 -14.30 -15.33
CA ASP A 51 -11.40 -14.01 -15.85
C ASP A 51 -12.22 -13.01 -15.01
N ARG A 52 -11.56 -12.17 -14.20
CA ARG A 52 -12.21 -11.14 -13.38
C ARG A 52 -11.41 -9.84 -13.33
N THR A 53 -12.12 -8.74 -13.04
CA THR A 53 -11.53 -7.41 -12.87
C THR A 53 -11.95 -6.83 -11.52
N PRO A 54 -11.26 -7.18 -10.43
CA PRO A 54 -11.68 -6.78 -9.09
C PRO A 54 -11.60 -5.27 -8.93
N PHE A 55 -12.53 -4.71 -8.15
CA PHE A 55 -12.50 -3.30 -7.82
C PHE A 55 -11.25 -2.94 -7.01
N LEU A 56 -10.86 -3.80 -6.06
CA LEU A 56 -9.73 -3.57 -5.17
C LEU A 56 -8.87 -4.84 -5.01
N VAL A 57 -7.56 -4.71 -5.18
CA VAL A 57 -6.58 -5.71 -4.74
C VAL A 57 -5.90 -5.26 -3.45
N LEU A 58 -5.98 -6.08 -2.41
CA LEU A 58 -5.28 -5.92 -1.14
C LEU A 58 -4.01 -6.78 -1.13
N LEU A 59 -2.86 -6.14 -1.10
CA LEU A 59 -1.55 -6.76 -0.98
C LEU A 59 -1.09 -6.68 0.49
N ILE A 60 -1.13 -7.77 1.24
CA ILE A 60 -0.86 -7.76 2.68
C ILE A 60 0.50 -8.39 2.95
N SER A 61 1.46 -7.60 3.42
CA SER A 61 2.76 -8.10 3.87
C SER A 61 2.59 -8.92 5.15
N THR A 62 3.02 -10.18 5.11
CA THR A 62 3.05 -11.08 6.29
C THR A 62 4.33 -11.92 6.26
N ALA A 63 4.73 -12.48 7.40
CA ALA A 63 5.73 -13.53 7.51
C ALA A 63 5.08 -14.93 7.52
N ALA A 64 5.83 -15.96 7.14
CA ALA A 64 5.33 -17.34 7.10
C ALA A 64 4.70 -17.80 8.44
N ALA A 65 5.32 -17.43 9.56
CA ALA A 65 4.86 -17.77 10.90
C ALA A 65 3.54 -17.08 11.33
N GLU A 66 3.11 -16.01 10.66
CA GLU A 66 1.93 -15.22 11.02
C GLU A 66 0.60 -15.81 10.50
N LEU A 67 0.41 -17.12 10.68
CA LEU A 67 -0.80 -17.83 10.24
C LEU A 67 -2.08 -17.23 10.86
N GLN A 68 -2.02 -16.86 12.14
CA GLN A 68 -3.18 -16.31 12.85
C GLN A 68 -3.58 -14.93 12.34
N HIS A 69 -2.61 -14.07 11.98
CA HIS A 69 -2.91 -12.81 11.33
C HIS A 69 -3.59 -13.03 9.98
N ARG A 70 -3.04 -13.93 9.14
CA ARG A 70 -3.65 -14.24 7.85
C ARG A 70 -5.09 -14.70 8.04
N LYS A 71 -5.32 -15.69 8.90
CA LYS A 71 -6.65 -16.23 9.21
C LYS A 71 -7.62 -15.13 9.66
N ALA A 72 -7.26 -14.34 10.68
CA ALA A 72 -8.10 -13.26 11.19
C ALA A 72 -8.44 -12.22 10.13
N ILE A 73 -7.50 -11.86 9.26
CA ILE A 73 -7.74 -10.95 8.14
C ILE A 73 -8.69 -11.56 7.09
N ARG A 74 -8.62 -12.88 6.84
CA ARG A 74 -9.57 -13.57 5.95
C ARG A 74 -11.00 -13.51 6.48
N GLU A 75 -11.15 -13.59 7.78
CA GLU A 75 -12.43 -13.66 8.52
C GLU A 75 -13.01 -12.26 8.84
N SER A 76 -12.26 -11.19 8.58
CA SER A 76 -12.65 -9.83 8.93
C SER A 76 -12.70 -8.89 7.71
N TRP A 77 -11.99 -7.76 7.78
CA TRP A 77 -12.08 -6.64 6.86
C TRP A 77 -11.65 -6.94 5.42
N ALA A 78 -10.87 -8.00 5.22
CA ALA A 78 -10.43 -8.41 3.88
C ALA A 78 -11.20 -9.62 3.35
N SER A 79 -12.28 -10.05 4.00
CA SER A 79 -13.14 -11.12 3.50
C SER A 79 -13.73 -10.75 2.13
N ALA A 80 -14.04 -11.75 1.29
CA ALA A 80 -14.63 -11.49 -0.03
C ALA A 80 -16.02 -10.84 0.06
N ALA A 81 -16.72 -11.06 1.18
CA ALA A 81 -18.02 -10.46 1.48
C ALA A 81 -17.91 -9.16 2.30
N ALA A 82 -16.70 -8.65 2.56
CA ALA A 82 -16.49 -7.51 3.45
C ALA A 82 -17.20 -6.24 2.97
N VAL A 83 -17.36 -6.05 1.65
CA VAL A 83 -18.00 -4.87 1.08
C VAL A 83 -19.04 -5.29 0.04
N PRO A 84 -20.35 -5.12 0.34
CA PRO A 84 -21.41 -5.43 -0.61
C PRO A 84 -21.23 -4.66 -1.93
N GLY A 85 -21.32 -5.36 -3.06
CA GLY A 85 -21.25 -4.75 -4.39
C GLY A 85 -19.84 -4.39 -4.90
N ALA A 86 -18.78 -4.66 -4.12
CA ALA A 86 -17.41 -4.45 -4.57
C ALA A 86 -16.62 -5.76 -4.58
N ASP A 87 -16.06 -6.13 -5.74
CA ASP A 87 -15.20 -7.30 -5.84
C ASP A 87 -13.80 -7.01 -5.28
N ILE A 88 -13.39 -7.76 -4.26
CA ILE A 88 -12.10 -7.60 -3.57
C ILE A 88 -11.26 -8.86 -3.75
N VAL A 89 -10.01 -8.68 -4.18
CA VAL A 89 -8.97 -9.72 -4.14
C VAL A 89 -8.04 -9.42 -2.99
N ARG A 90 -7.82 -10.41 -2.13
CA ARG A 90 -6.82 -10.38 -1.05
C ARG A 90 -5.66 -11.29 -1.39
N LEU A 91 -4.44 -10.82 -1.19
CA LEU A 91 -3.20 -11.58 -1.41
C LEU A 91 -2.20 -11.29 -0.29
N PHE A 92 -1.68 -12.35 0.33
CA PHE A 92 -0.62 -12.29 1.33
C PHE A 92 0.75 -12.43 0.66
N MET A 93 1.66 -11.51 0.99
CA MET A 93 3.00 -11.42 0.41
C MET A 93 4.04 -11.89 1.41
N LEU A 94 4.79 -12.93 1.06
CA LEU A 94 5.79 -13.57 1.91
C LEU A 94 7.15 -13.64 1.20
N GLY A 95 8.23 -13.52 1.99
CA GLY A 95 9.54 -14.02 1.58
C GLY A 95 9.74 -15.48 2.01
N SER A 96 10.91 -16.03 1.74
CA SER A 96 11.37 -17.29 2.34
C SER A 96 11.95 -17.01 3.74
N ASP A 97 11.59 -17.83 4.72
CA ASP A 97 12.18 -17.79 6.06
C ASP A 97 12.57 -19.21 6.48
N PRO A 98 13.85 -19.59 6.43
CA PRO A 98 14.30 -20.94 6.77
C PRO A 98 13.91 -21.42 8.18
N ARG A 99 13.57 -20.51 9.10
CA ARG A 99 13.21 -20.84 10.48
C ARG A 99 11.70 -20.90 10.71
N GLY A 100 10.94 -20.10 9.97
CA GLY A 100 9.49 -19.96 10.10
C GLY A 100 8.68 -20.67 9.01
N ASP A 101 9.28 -20.94 7.86
CA ASP A 101 8.67 -21.61 6.72
C ASP A 101 8.68 -23.13 6.94
N LYS A 102 7.73 -23.60 7.76
CA LYS A 102 7.38 -25.02 7.80
C LYS A 102 6.65 -25.33 6.49
N GLY A 103 7.42 -25.55 5.42
CA GLY A 103 6.94 -25.56 4.02
C GLY A 103 5.64 -26.31 3.79
N ASP A 104 5.42 -27.45 4.45
CA ASP A 104 4.17 -28.22 4.34
C ASP A 104 2.92 -27.46 4.83
N VAL A 105 3.04 -26.65 5.88
CA VAL A 105 1.91 -25.86 6.42
C VAL A 105 1.56 -24.73 5.47
N LEU A 106 2.58 -24.00 4.98
CA LEU A 106 2.38 -22.88 4.08
C LEU A 106 1.88 -23.33 2.71
N LEU A 107 2.39 -24.47 2.21
CA LEU A 107 1.93 -25.09 0.97
C LEU A 107 0.45 -25.47 1.05
N ARG A 108 0.04 -26.18 2.11
CA ARG A 108 -1.37 -26.52 2.33
C ARG A 108 -2.26 -25.28 2.43
N GLU A 109 -1.80 -24.25 3.13
CA GLU A 109 -2.53 -22.98 3.20
C GLU A 109 -2.69 -22.33 1.82
N SER A 110 -1.63 -22.32 1.01
CA SER A 110 -1.64 -21.79 -0.35
C SER A 110 -2.56 -22.59 -1.28
N GLU A 111 -2.56 -23.91 -1.16
CA GLU A 111 -3.46 -24.81 -1.89
C GLU A 111 -4.92 -24.65 -1.45
N GLN A 112 -5.18 -24.34 -0.18
CA GLN A 112 -6.54 -24.16 0.30
C GLN A 112 -7.13 -22.80 -0.10
N TYR A 113 -6.37 -21.72 0.09
CA TYR A 113 -6.92 -20.36 -0.04
C TYR A 113 -6.55 -19.65 -1.34
N HIS A 114 -5.49 -20.11 -2.02
CA HIS A 114 -4.98 -19.52 -3.27
C HIS A 114 -4.66 -18.02 -3.15
N ASP A 115 -4.35 -17.53 -1.95
CA ASP A 115 -4.14 -16.11 -1.68
C ASP A 115 -2.73 -15.80 -1.17
N ILE A 116 -1.75 -16.64 -1.49
CA ILE A 116 -0.36 -16.48 -1.06
C ILE A 116 0.55 -16.25 -2.27
N ILE A 117 1.36 -15.21 -2.19
CA ILE A 117 2.47 -14.91 -3.10
C ILE A 117 3.76 -15.05 -2.30
N GLN A 118 4.58 -16.03 -2.67
CA GLN A 118 5.89 -16.24 -2.07
C GLN A 118 6.98 -16.26 -3.14
N GLN A 119 8.05 -15.51 -2.89
CA GLN A 119 9.26 -15.51 -3.72
C GLN A 119 10.48 -15.86 -2.88
N ASP A 120 11.50 -16.41 -3.55
CA ASP A 120 12.76 -16.79 -2.92
C ASP A 120 13.63 -15.56 -2.59
N PHE A 121 13.33 -14.92 -1.47
CA PHE A 121 14.19 -13.95 -0.79
C PHE A 121 13.97 -14.00 0.72
N LEU A 122 15.04 -13.83 1.49
CA LEU A 122 14.95 -13.89 2.93
C LEU A 122 14.00 -12.82 3.48
N ASP A 123 12.97 -13.24 4.21
CA ASP A 123 11.95 -12.35 4.76
C ASP A 123 12.52 -11.53 5.93
N THR A 124 12.95 -10.31 5.62
CA THR A 124 13.57 -9.38 6.58
C THR A 124 13.10 -7.96 6.30
N TYR A 125 13.21 -7.09 7.31
CA TYR A 125 12.92 -5.67 7.18
C TYR A 125 13.66 -5.01 5.99
N ASN A 126 14.93 -5.36 5.78
CA ASN A 126 15.74 -4.83 4.67
C ASN A 126 15.27 -5.31 3.29
N ASN A 127 14.49 -6.38 3.22
CA ASN A 127 13.96 -6.93 1.98
C ASN A 127 12.48 -6.57 1.74
N LEU A 128 11.88 -5.70 2.56
CA LEU A 128 10.50 -5.23 2.34
C LEU A 128 10.29 -4.62 0.95
N THR A 129 11.29 -3.91 0.41
CA THR A 129 11.20 -3.37 -0.96
C THR A 129 11.03 -4.47 -2.01
N LEU A 130 11.70 -5.61 -1.84
CA LEU A 130 11.56 -6.76 -2.73
C LEU A 130 10.16 -7.34 -2.60
N LYS A 131 9.64 -7.47 -1.38
CA LYS A 131 8.27 -7.92 -1.10
C LYS A 131 7.22 -7.00 -1.72
N THR A 132 7.41 -5.69 -1.65
CA THR A 132 6.50 -4.72 -2.29
C THR A 132 6.58 -4.81 -3.82
N LEU A 133 7.77 -4.90 -4.41
CA LEU A 133 7.90 -5.08 -5.86
C LEU A 133 7.31 -6.40 -6.36
N MET A 134 7.45 -7.46 -5.57
CA MET A 134 6.84 -8.77 -5.82
C MET A 134 5.32 -8.64 -5.97
N GLY A 135 4.64 -8.01 -5.00
CA GLY A 135 3.19 -7.77 -5.08
C GLY A 135 2.78 -6.85 -6.23
N MET A 136 3.52 -5.77 -6.47
CA MET A 136 3.23 -4.86 -7.59
C MET A 136 3.42 -5.54 -8.95
N SER A 137 4.43 -6.39 -9.09
CA SER A 137 4.63 -7.21 -10.28
C SER A 137 3.47 -8.16 -10.49
N TRP A 138 3.02 -8.85 -9.43
CA TRP A 138 1.87 -9.73 -9.51
C TRP A 138 0.62 -9.00 -10.03
N VAL A 139 0.33 -7.81 -9.48
CA VAL A 139 -0.82 -7.00 -9.92
C VAL A 139 -0.67 -6.59 -11.38
N ALA A 140 0.51 -6.10 -11.77
CA ALA A 140 0.78 -5.67 -13.14
C ALA A 140 0.67 -6.83 -14.15
N THR A 141 1.03 -8.04 -13.77
CA THR A 141 1.04 -9.22 -14.64
C THR A 141 -0.32 -9.93 -14.70
N TYR A 142 -0.95 -10.19 -13.56
CA TYR A 142 -2.11 -11.07 -13.46
C TYR A 142 -3.41 -10.34 -13.19
N CYS A 143 -3.36 -9.07 -12.79
CA CYS A 143 -4.54 -8.32 -12.37
C CYS A 143 -4.53 -6.87 -12.86
N SER A 144 -4.04 -6.66 -14.08
CA SER A 144 -3.86 -5.32 -14.67
C SER A 144 -5.15 -4.52 -14.83
N GLY A 145 -6.30 -5.20 -14.89
CA GLY A 145 -7.63 -4.58 -15.02
C GLY A 145 -8.27 -4.15 -13.70
N THR A 146 -7.64 -4.41 -12.55
CA THR A 146 -8.20 -3.97 -11.25
C THR A 146 -8.33 -2.46 -11.18
N ARG A 147 -9.36 -1.93 -10.51
CA ARG A 147 -9.53 -0.47 -10.39
C ARG A 147 -8.69 0.15 -9.28
N PHE A 148 -8.25 -0.60 -8.28
CA PHE A 148 -7.46 -0.06 -7.17
C PHE A 148 -6.56 -1.15 -6.58
N ALA A 149 -5.39 -0.78 -6.07
CA ALA A 149 -4.50 -1.72 -5.37
C ALA A 149 -3.90 -1.07 -4.12
N MET A 150 -4.02 -1.71 -2.97
CA MET A 150 -3.60 -1.22 -1.66
C MET A 150 -2.65 -2.22 -1.03
N LYS A 151 -1.40 -1.81 -0.75
CA LYS A 151 -0.49 -2.61 0.08
C LYS A 151 -0.63 -2.26 1.55
N THR A 152 -0.74 -3.25 2.42
CA THR A 152 -0.80 -3.10 3.88
C THR A 152 0.08 -4.14 4.59
N ASP A 153 0.18 -4.05 5.90
CA ASP A 153 0.87 -5.00 6.78
C ASP A 153 -0.16 -5.84 7.58
N SER A 154 0.26 -6.98 8.14
CA SER A 154 -0.57 -7.90 8.93
C SER A 154 -1.13 -7.30 10.23
N ASP A 155 -0.48 -6.29 10.77
CA ASP A 155 -0.82 -5.62 12.02
C ASP A 155 -1.66 -4.34 11.80
N VAL A 156 -2.22 -4.16 10.61
CA VAL A 156 -3.00 -2.97 10.25
C VAL A 156 -4.44 -3.34 9.98
N PHE A 157 -5.36 -2.81 10.78
CA PHE A 157 -6.79 -2.86 10.48
C PHE A 157 -7.10 -1.92 9.31
N VAL A 158 -7.97 -2.36 8.40
CA VAL A 158 -8.44 -1.54 7.28
C VAL A 158 -9.96 -1.48 7.28
N ASN A 159 -10.56 -0.30 7.40
CA ASN A 159 -11.98 -0.12 7.10
C ASN A 159 -12.16 -0.14 5.58
N THR A 160 -12.34 -1.33 5.01
CA THR A 160 -12.44 -1.53 3.55
C THR A 160 -13.69 -0.91 2.95
N MET A 161 -14.80 -0.82 3.71
CA MET A 161 -15.99 -0.10 3.29
C MET A 161 -15.69 1.39 3.09
N HIS A 162 -15.11 2.03 4.11
CA HIS A 162 -14.79 3.46 4.04
C HIS A 162 -13.69 3.77 3.03
N LEU A 163 -12.71 2.87 2.86
CA LEU A 163 -11.69 2.96 1.81
C LEU A 163 -12.32 3.04 0.41
N ILE A 164 -13.29 2.16 0.13
CA ILE A 164 -13.96 2.09 -1.18
C ILE A 164 -14.89 3.30 -1.39
N GLU A 165 -15.58 3.75 -0.33
CA GLU A 165 -16.41 4.95 -0.35
C GLU A 165 -15.61 6.22 -0.68
N LYS A 166 -14.42 6.36 -0.06
CA LYS A 166 -13.51 7.49 -0.29
C LYS A 166 -12.65 7.33 -1.55
N ALA A 167 -12.65 6.16 -2.17
CA ALA A 167 -11.91 5.96 -3.41
C ALA A 167 -12.52 6.84 -4.51
N PRO A 168 -11.71 7.57 -5.30
CA PRO A 168 -12.23 8.49 -6.28
C PRO A 168 -13.20 7.77 -7.23
N GLN A 169 -14.44 8.27 -7.29
CA GLN A 169 -15.40 7.83 -8.30
C GLN A 169 -14.84 8.26 -9.66
N ALA A 170 -14.42 7.28 -10.44
CA ALA A 170 -13.66 7.48 -11.66
C ALA A 170 -14.57 8.13 -12.71
N SER A 171 -14.46 9.45 -12.85
CA SER A 171 -14.70 10.07 -14.13
C SER A 171 -13.34 10.17 -14.84
N PRO A 172 -13.24 9.82 -16.14
CA PRO A 172 -12.00 9.93 -16.90
C PRO A 172 -11.41 11.35 -16.90
N ALA A 173 -12.24 12.37 -16.65
CA ALA A 173 -11.88 13.79 -16.65
C ALA A 173 -11.44 14.33 -15.27
N SER A 174 -11.90 13.75 -14.16
CA SER A 174 -11.58 14.21 -12.79
C SER A 174 -10.21 13.74 -12.28
N HIS A 175 -9.51 12.89 -13.05
CA HIS A 175 -8.12 12.50 -12.78
C HIS A 175 -7.12 13.67 -12.81
N ARG A 176 -7.54 14.87 -13.23
CA ARG A 176 -6.76 16.11 -13.18
C ARG A 176 -6.82 16.84 -11.84
N GLU A 177 -7.79 16.55 -10.97
CA GLU A 177 -8.11 17.41 -9.82
C GLU A 177 -7.69 16.86 -8.44
N LEU A 178 -7.16 15.62 -8.35
CA LEU A 178 -6.45 15.17 -7.14
C LEU A 178 -4.96 15.56 -7.13
N PHE A 179 -4.47 16.21 -8.19
CA PHE A 179 -3.09 16.62 -8.35
C PHE A 179 -3.00 18.15 -8.45
N HIS A 180 -3.02 18.82 -7.29
CA HIS A 180 -2.64 20.22 -7.26
C HIS A 180 -1.16 20.35 -7.65
N ARG A 181 -0.91 20.91 -8.83
CA ARG A 181 0.41 21.27 -9.36
C ARG A 181 1.23 22.04 -8.32
N ARG A 182 2.09 21.34 -7.58
CA ARG A 182 3.31 21.91 -7.00
C ARG A 182 4.44 20.93 -7.25
N ARG A 183 5.25 21.24 -8.25
CA ARG A 183 6.52 20.54 -8.52
C ARG A 183 7.36 20.52 -7.25
N ILE A 184 7.50 19.36 -6.61
CA ILE A 184 8.48 19.17 -5.55
C ILE A 184 9.86 19.03 -6.22
N PRO A 185 10.84 19.91 -5.94
CA PRO A 185 12.16 19.82 -6.54
C PRO A 185 12.84 18.48 -6.21
N ARG A 186 13.47 17.85 -7.21
CA ARG A 186 14.17 16.55 -7.14
C ARG A 186 15.16 16.38 -5.97
N LYS A 187 15.60 17.46 -5.33
CA LYS A 187 16.63 17.46 -4.27
C LYS A 187 16.08 17.42 -2.85
N GLN A 188 14.78 17.57 -2.63
CA GLN A 188 14.17 17.55 -1.29
C GLN A 188 12.80 16.87 -1.37
N ILE A 189 12.77 15.54 -1.33
CA ILE A 189 11.55 14.82 -0.96
C ILE A 189 11.71 14.43 0.50
N PRO A 190 11.03 15.11 1.45
CA PRO A 190 11.20 14.83 2.87
C PRO A 190 10.83 13.38 3.20
N PRO A 191 11.61 12.69 4.07
CA PRO A 191 11.34 11.31 4.48
C PRO A 191 9.92 11.06 5.02
N PHE A 192 9.30 12.08 5.64
CA PHE A 192 7.96 11.99 6.21
C PHE A 192 6.84 11.88 5.15
N LEU A 193 7.07 12.37 3.91
CA LEU A 193 6.11 12.19 2.82
C LEU A 193 5.95 10.72 2.43
N PHE A 194 6.88 9.85 2.84
CA PHE A 194 6.85 8.41 2.61
C PHE A 194 6.32 7.60 3.81
N ARG A 195 5.74 8.21 4.85
CA ARG A 195 5.10 7.44 5.94
C ARG A 195 3.59 7.26 5.74
N ASN A 196 2.93 8.14 4.98
CA ASN A 196 1.45 8.23 4.87
C ASN A 196 0.89 7.93 3.47
N TRP A 197 1.64 7.19 2.66
CA TRP A 197 1.74 7.45 1.21
C TRP A 197 1.43 6.23 0.34
N LEU A 198 1.40 5.06 0.96
CA LEU A 198 0.86 3.87 0.35
C LEU A 198 -0.64 3.98 0.64
N ARG A 199 -1.48 4.13 -0.36
CA ARG A 199 -2.16 3.00 -0.97
C ARG A 199 -3.18 3.53 -1.99
N VAL A 200 -3.49 2.70 -3.00
CA VAL A 200 -4.43 2.88 -4.11
C VAL A 200 -3.76 3.16 -5.47
N PHE A 201 -3.22 2.10 -6.09
CA PHE A 201 -2.30 2.19 -7.21
C PHE A 201 -2.44 1.08 -8.26
N TRP A 202 -3.61 0.92 -8.89
CA TRP A 202 -3.70 -0.07 -9.96
C TRP A 202 -2.91 0.33 -11.22
N ARG A 203 -3.11 1.55 -11.75
CA ARG A 203 -2.36 2.05 -12.93
C ARG A 203 -0.91 2.36 -12.63
N LEU A 204 -0.54 2.40 -11.34
CA LEU A 204 0.83 2.68 -10.95
C LEU A 204 1.63 1.40 -10.69
N ALA A 205 1.02 0.25 -10.44
CA ALA A 205 1.75 -1.02 -10.27
C ALA A 205 2.69 -1.28 -11.45
N ALA A 206 2.17 -1.23 -12.69
CA ALA A 206 2.99 -1.39 -13.90
C ALA A 206 4.06 -0.29 -14.04
N LYS A 207 3.72 0.98 -13.75
CA LYS A 207 4.68 2.10 -13.78
C LYS A 207 5.80 1.93 -12.75
N ILE A 208 5.47 1.46 -11.54
CA ILE A 208 6.41 1.21 -10.45
C ILE A 208 7.37 0.10 -10.85
N VAL A 209 6.84 -1.03 -11.35
CA VAL A 209 7.65 -2.17 -11.81
C VAL A 209 8.59 -1.75 -12.93
N ASP A 210 8.07 -1.06 -13.95
CA ASP A 210 8.86 -0.54 -15.08
C ASP A 210 9.93 0.48 -14.63
N ALA A 211 9.59 1.42 -13.74
CA ALA A 211 10.56 2.35 -13.17
C ALA A 211 11.64 1.65 -12.33
N SER A 212 11.25 0.58 -11.62
CA SER A 212 12.14 -0.16 -10.74
C SER A 212 13.30 -0.79 -11.52
N LEU A 213 13.15 -1.07 -12.81
CA LEU A 213 14.23 -1.63 -13.64
C LEU A 213 15.41 -0.66 -13.81
N MET A 214 15.14 0.65 -13.73
CA MET A 214 16.12 1.70 -13.95
C MET A 214 16.64 2.33 -12.65
N ILE A 215 15.86 2.28 -11.58
CA ILE A 215 16.21 2.90 -10.30
C ILE A 215 17.06 1.95 -9.44
N LYS A 216 18.14 2.50 -8.87
CA LYS A 216 18.99 1.78 -7.92
C LYS A 216 18.16 1.37 -6.70
N PHE A 217 18.25 0.09 -6.33
CA PHE A 217 17.54 -0.48 -5.21
C PHE A 217 17.82 0.28 -3.90
N ILE A 218 16.76 0.57 -3.14
CA ILE A 218 16.80 1.15 -1.79
C ILE A 218 15.94 0.23 -0.91
N HIS A 219 16.44 -0.18 0.25
CA HIS A 219 15.75 -1.15 1.11
C HIS A 219 14.50 -0.57 1.80
N LEU A 220 14.43 0.75 1.96
CA LEU A 220 13.25 1.46 2.46
C LEU A 220 12.17 1.47 1.36
N GLU A 221 11.23 0.52 1.44
CA GLU A 221 10.19 0.31 0.42
C GLU A 221 9.43 1.60 0.11
N ASN A 222 9.23 2.38 1.17
CA ASN A 222 8.44 3.57 1.08
C ASN A 222 9.12 4.71 0.32
N VAL A 223 10.43 4.81 0.51
CA VAL A 223 11.25 5.77 -0.22
C VAL A 223 11.43 5.29 -1.67
N TYR A 224 11.64 3.98 -1.85
CA TYR A 224 11.92 3.39 -3.16
C TYR A 224 10.74 3.51 -4.14
N VAL A 225 9.53 3.12 -3.74
CA VAL A 225 8.36 3.23 -4.62
C VAL A 225 8.05 4.71 -4.91
N GLY A 226 8.38 5.63 -3.99
CA GLY A 226 8.28 7.08 -4.22
C GLY A 226 9.21 7.59 -5.31
N PHE A 227 10.46 7.14 -5.33
CA PHE A 227 11.38 7.41 -6.43
C PHE A 227 10.87 6.84 -7.75
N CYS A 228 10.30 5.63 -7.76
CA CYS A 228 9.71 5.01 -8.94
C CYS A 228 8.57 5.86 -9.53
N LEU A 229 7.66 6.34 -8.69
CA LEU A 229 6.55 7.18 -9.10
C LEU A 229 7.01 8.53 -9.65
N ASN A 230 7.95 9.18 -8.96
CA ASN A 230 8.54 10.44 -9.40
C ASN A 230 9.26 10.30 -10.76
N ALA A 231 9.98 9.20 -10.99
CA ALA A 231 10.61 8.92 -12.27
C ALA A 231 9.61 8.73 -13.42
N LYS A 232 8.36 8.37 -13.11
CA LYS A 232 7.25 8.23 -14.07
C LYS A 232 6.36 9.47 -14.13
N GLY A 233 6.80 10.59 -13.54
CA GLY A 233 6.06 11.86 -13.56
C GLY A 233 4.74 11.81 -12.78
N VAL A 234 4.61 10.90 -11.82
CA VAL A 234 3.43 10.82 -10.94
C VAL A 234 3.70 11.66 -9.71
N GLU A 235 2.90 12.71 -9.52
CA GLU A 235 2.89 13.50 -8.29
C GLU A 235 2.10 12.74 -7.21
N ILE A 236 2.57 12.78 -5.96
CA ILE A 236 1.90 12.11 -4.83
C ILE A 236 1.15 13.18 -4.04
N ALA A 237 -0.17 13.02 -3.90
CA ALA A 237 -0.98 13.88 -3.05
C ALA A 237 -0.86 13.45 -1.58
N PRO A 238 -0.75 14.39 -0.63
CA PRO A 238 -0.78 14.05 0.78
C PRO A 238 -2.16 13.52 1.17
N SER A 239 -2.21 12.42 1.91
CA SER A 239 -3.45 11.88 2.46
C SER A 239 -3.82 12.61 3.76
N PRO A 240 -5.12 12.87 4.03
CA PRO A 240 -5.57 13.39 5.32
C PRO A 240 -5.12 12.47 6.46
N LYS A 241 -4.39 13.03 7.44
CA LYS A 241 -3.83 12.26 8.57
C LYS A 241 -4.89 11.55 9.41
N SER A 242 -6.12 12.04 9.43
CA SER A 242 -7.24 11.44 10.16
C SER A 242 -7.70 10.11 9.57
N LEU A 243 -7.57 9.92 8.25
CA LEU A 243 -8.02 8.72 7.56
C LEU A 243 -6.99 7.59 7.68
N PHE A 244 -5.71 7.88 7.44
CA PHE A 244 -4.65 6.88 7.44
C PHE A 244 -3.72 7.08 8.64
N ASN A 245 -4.11 6.50 9.77
CA ASN A 245 -3.32 6.57 10.99
C ASN A 245 -2.17 5.57 10.90
N ILE A 246 -0.96 6.01 11.24
CA ILE A 246 0.28 5.19 11.29
C ILE A 246 0.57 4.61 12.69
N HIS A 247 -0.39 4.79 13.60
CA HIS A 247 -0.33 4.39 15.01
C HIS A 247 -1.63 3.68 15.37
N LYS A 248 -1.67 3.04 16.53
CA LYS A 248 -2.90 2.43 17.05
C LYS A 248 -3.87 3.51 17.48
N VAL A 249 -5.03 3.55 16.85
CA VAL A 249 -6.17 4.37 17.31
C VAL A 249 -6.95 3.53 18.32
N PRO A 250 -7.25 4.05 19.53
CA PRO A 250 -8.10 3.34 20.49
C PRO A 250 -9.44 2.95 19.88
N PHE A 251 -9.83 1.69 20.06
CA PHE A 251 -11.02 1.16 19.40
C PHE A 251 -12.30 1.78 19.96
N SER A 252 -13.07 2.39 19.06
CA SER A 252 -14.49 2.63 19.23
C SER A 252 -15.16 2.51 17.84
N PRO A 253 -16.41 2.04 17.74
CA PRO A 253 -17.08 1.90 16.46
C PRO A 253 -17.09 3.21 15.66
N CYS A 254 -17.26 4.35 16.34
CA CYS A 254 -17.35 5.65 15.67
C CYS A 254 -16.00 6.18 15.19
N ALA A 255 -14.95 6.04 15.98
CA ALA A 255 -13.61 6.38 15.49
C ALA A 255 -13.22 5.48 14.30
N TYR A 256 -13.53 4.18 14.37
CA TYR A 256 -13.20 3.22 13.31
C TYR A 256 -14.09 3.37 12.06
N ASN A 257 -15.27 3.97 12.20
CA ASN A 257 -16.15 4.33 11.08
C ASN A 257 -15.63 5.52 10.27
N GLU A 258 -14.83 6.40 10.88
CA GLU A 258 -14.30 7.62 10.24
C GLU A 258 -12.86 7.50 9.75
N LEU A 259 -12.13 6.45 10.14
CA LEU A 259 -10.78 6.17 9.67
C LEU A 259 -10.76 5.06 8.62
N ILE A 260 -9.65 4.99 7.88
CA ILE A 260 -9.33 3.90 6.96
C ILE A 260 -8.35 2.91 7.61
N THR A 261 -7.30 3.39 8.29
CA THR A 261 -6.30 2.49 8.91
C THR A 261 -6.01 2.78 10.37
N SER A 262 -5.69 1.72 11.12
CA SER A 262 -5.14 1.73 12.48
C SER A 262 -4.08 0.64 12.59
N HIS A 263 -2.93 0.92 13.20
CA HIS A 263 -1.77 0.00 13.29
C HIS A 263 -1.72 -0.75 14.63
N HIS A 264 -0.82 -1.74 14.72
CA HIS A 264 -0.59 -2.56 15.91
C HIS A 264 -1.83 -3.32 16.40
N ILE A 265 -2.51 -3.96 15.44
CA ILE A 265 -3.72 -4.74 15.63
C ILE A 265 -3.39 -6.21 15.69
N GLU A 266 -3.75 -6.85 16.79
CA GLU A 266 -3.59 -8.29 17.00
C GLU A 266 -4.64 -9.11 16.22
N PRO A 267 -4.40 -10.42 16.00
CA PRO A 267 -5.34 -11.27 15.26
C PRO A 267 -6.77 -11.24 15.82
N HIS A 268 -6.93 -11.32 17.15
CA HIS A 268 -8.24 -11.30 17.78
C HIS A 268 -8.92 -9.92 17.67
N GLU A 269 -8.14 -8.85 17.66
CA GLU A 269 -8.63 -7.47 17.51
C GLU A 269 -9.18 -7.23 16.11
N HIS A 270 -8.57 -7.79 15.05
CA HIS A 270 -9.09 -7.66 13.68
C HIS A 270 -10.55 -8.12 13.56
N ILE A 271 -10.85 -9.29 14.15
CA ILE A 271 -12.20 -9.88 14.12
C ILE A 271 -13.13 -9.04 14.98
N LEU A 272 -12.77 -8.81 16.26
CA LEU A 272 -13.59 -8.06 17.20
C LEU A 272 -13.94 -6.65 16.68
N HIS A 273 -12.93 -5.92 16.17
CA HIS A 273 -13.12 -4.57 15.66
C HIS A 273 -14.01 -4.57 14.42
N TRP A 274 -13.81 -5.53 13.51
CA TRP A 274 -14.61 -5.62 12.28
C TRP A 274 -16.08 -5.96 12.58
N GLU A 275 -16.34 -7.00 13.36
CA GLU A 275 -17.71 -7.41 13.71
C GLU A 275 -18.46 -6.29 14.45
N THR A 276 -17.82 -5.73 15.48
CA THR A 276 -18.43 -4.63 16.26
C THR A 276 -18.68 -3.40 15.39
N LEU A 277 -17.77 -3.08 14.45
CA LEU A 277 -17.96 -1.98 13.50
C LEU A 277 -19.16 -2.26 12.59
N GLN A 278 -19.31 -3.46 12.06
CA GLN A 278 -20.43 -3.81 11.18
C GLN A 278 -21.78 -3.74 11.91
N GLU A 279 -21.84 -4.17 13.17
CA GLU A 279 -23.04 -4.09 13.99
C GLU A 279 -23.40 -2.64 14.37
N LYS A 280 -22.41 -1.82 14.73
CA LYS A 280 -22.65 -0.53 15.40
C LYS A 280 -22.44 0.70 14.52
N LYS A 281 -22.00 0.57 13.26
CA LYS A 281 -21.72 1.72 12.37
C LYS A 281 -22.87 2.74 12.27
N HIS A 282 -24.12 2.29 12.31
CA HIS A 282 -25.30 3.16 12.23
C HIS A 282 -25.66 3.88 13.53
N THR A 283 -25.05 3.48 14.66
CA THR A 283 -25.32 4.05 15.99
C THR A 283 -24.44 5.24 16.33
N CYS A 284 -23.52 5.60 15.44
CA CYS A 284 -22.66 6.77 15.57
C CYS A 284 -23.44 8.05 15.28
N GLN A 285 -24.25 8.46 16.25
CA GLN A 285 -24.81 9.81 16.25
C GLN A 285 -23.66 10.80 16.40
N GLU A 286 -23.51 11.68 15.40
CA GLU A 286 -22.67 12.87 15.53
C GLU A 286 -23.10 13.59 16.80
N ARG A 287 -22.26 13.61 17.84
CA ARG A 287 -22.31 14.71 18.80
C ARG A 287 -21.74 15.95 18.10
N LYS A 288 -22.41 16.42 17.03
CA LYS A 288 -22.36 17.84 16.66
C LYS A 288 -22.87 18.56 17.89
N GLY A 289 -22.06 19.50 18.38
CA GLY A 289 -22.14 20.08 19.73
C GLY A 289 -23.58 20.19 20.23
N ARG A 290 -23.90 19.44 21.29
CA ARG A 290 -25.06 19.80 22.09
C ARG A 290 -24.71 21.15 22.71
N ASP A 291 -25.44 22.18 22.30
CA ASP A 291 -25.59 23.41 23.05
C ASP A 291 -25.66 23.06 24.53
N CYS A 292 -24.78 23.68 25.33
CA CYS A 292 -24.92 23.61 26.78
C CYS A 292 -26.35 24.06 27.12
N PRO A 293 -27.14 23.26 27.85
CA PRO A 293 -28.40 23.77 28.36
C PRO A 293 -28.09 24.98 29.24
N SER A 294 -28.68 26.12 28.89
CA SER A 294 -28.63 27.33 29.70
C SER A 294 -29.05 26.99 31.13
N VAL A 295 -28.15 27.25 32.08
CA VAL A 295 -28.38 27.07 33.52
C VAL A 295 -29.59 27.91 33.93
N PRO A 296 -30.63 27.36 34.60
CA PRO A 296 -31.67 28.18 35.19
C PRO A 296 -31.09 28.95 36.37
N SER A 297 -31.38 30.24 36.40
CA SER A 297 -31.02 31.16 37.49
C SER A 297 -31.77 30.84 38.77
N THR A 298 -31.31 29.86 39.54
CA THR A 298 -31.68 29.72 40.95
C THR A 298 -30.42 29.36 41.74
N GLY A 299 -30.01 30.29 42.61
CA GLY A 299 -28.78 30.18 43.37
C GLY A 299 -28.88 29.06 44.41
N GLU A 300 -28.11 28.01 44.21
CA GLU A 300 -27.66 27.08 45.24
C GLU A 300 -26.32 26.48 44.78
N ALA A 301 -25.32 26.53 45.67
CA ALA A 301 -23.94 26.15 45.38
C ALA A 301 -23.70 24.66 45.70
N LEU A 302 -23.17 23.88 44.74
CA LEU A 302 -22.48 22.59 44.94
C LEU A 302 -21.80 22.10 43.63
N PRO A 303 -20.81 21.19 43.70
CA PRO A 303 -19.40 21.45 43.45
C PRO A 303 -18.98 21.32 41.98
N GLN A 304 -17.88 22.01 41.65
CA GLN A 304 -17.21 22.01 40.36
C GLN A 304 -16.89 20.59 39.85
N ILE A 305 -17.68 20.08 38.90
CA ILE A 305 -17.22 19.03 38.00
C ILE A 305 -16.50 19.73 36.86
N LEU A 306 -15.16 19.68 36.88
CA LEU A 306 -14.30 20.17 35.81
C LEU A 306 -14.68 19.53 34.47
N CYS A 307 -15.24 20.32 33.56
CA CYS A 307 -15.01 20.10 32.14
C CYS A 307 -13.55 20.49 31.82
N PRO A 308 -12.77 19.67 31.09
CA PRO A 308 -11.48 20.12 30.59
C PRO A 308 -11.74 21.22 29.55
N ALA A 309 -11.34 22.44 29.86
CA ALA A 309 -11.37 23.56 28.93
C ALA A 309 -10.48 23.24 27.72
N LEU A 310 -11.09 23.21 26.54
CA LEU A 310 -10.37 23.33 25.28
C LEU A 310 -9.65 24.68 25.30
N SER A 311 -8.32 24.63 25.35
CA SER A 311 -7.48 25.80 25.16
C SER A 311 -7.73 26.36 23.75
N PRO A 312 -7.99 27.67 23.56
CA PRO A 312 -8.14 28.24 22.23
C PRO A 312 -6.81 28.24 21.46
N PRO A 313 -6.85 28.29 20.12
CA PRO A 313 -5.65 28.30 19.30
C PRO A 313 -4.87 29.59 19.54
N VAL A 314 -3.58 29.46 19.89
CA VAL A 314 -2.65 30.59 19.88
C VAL A 314 -2.52 31.06 18.44
N GLN A 315 -3.18 32.18 18.12
CA GLN A 315 -2.87 33.00 16.96
C GLN A 315 -1.45 33.54 17.11
N GLY A 316 -0.63 33.32 16.09
CA GLY A 316 0.72 33.84 16.04
C GLY A 316 0.76 35.37 16.04
N ARG A 317 1.88 35.91 16.53
CA ARG A 317 2.34 37.25 16.16
C ARG A 317 3.88 37.29 16.18
N LEU A 318 4.40 37.72 15.02
CA LEU A 318 5.77 38.13 14.63
C LEU A 318 6.85 37.07 14.51
#